data_AF-A0A0M0WYG1-F1
#
_entry.id   AF-A0A0M0WYG1-F1
#
_cell.length_a   1.000
_cell.length_b   1.000
_cell.length_c   1.000
_cell.angle_alpha   90.00
_cell.angle_beta   90.00
_cell.angle_gamma   90.00
#
_symmetry.space_group_name_H-M   'P 1'
#
loop_
_entity.id
_entity.type
_entity.pdbx_description
1 polymer ?
#
loop_
_entity_poly.entity_id
_entity_poly.type
_entity_poly.pdbx_seq_one_letter_code
_entity_poly.pdbx_strand_id
1 'polypeptide(L)' 'MPTNKLTIVPVKLDPIPAETTSSHSFQQTAGPSCVIKTAAGEISFFNGIDEHIIQAVMKELIQK' A
#
# COMPACT_ATOMS: atom_id res chain seq x y z
N MET A 1 -17.39 22.17 -34.15
CA MET A 1 -17.54 21.19 -33.04
C MET A 1 -18.98 20.68 -33.08
N PRO A 2 -19.25 19.38 -33.28
CA PRO A 2 -20.61 18.85 -33.35
C PRO A 2 -21.23 18.80 -31.95
N THR A 3 -22.38 19.44 -31.76
CA THR A 3 -23.18 19.45 -30.52
C THR A 3 -24.11 18.24 -30.45
N ASN A 4 -23.56 17.02 -30.54
CA ASN A 4 -24.38 15.82 -30.37
C ASN A 4 -24.78 15.67 -28.90
N LYS A 5 -26.07 15.86 -28.61
CA LYS A 5 -26.63 15.67 -27.27
C LYS A 5 -26.59 14.17 -26.94
N LEU A 6 -25.67 13.77 -26.06
CA LEU A 6 -25.53 12.38 -25.65
C LEU A 6 -26.71 11.97 -24.77
N THR A 7 -27.45 10.95 -25.20
CA THR A 7 -28.50 10.33 -24.39
C THR A 7 -27.90 9.15 -23.65
N ILE A 8 -27.66 9.30 -22.34
CA ILE A 8 -27.18 8.23 -21.47
C ILE A 8 -28.40 7.54 -20.86
N VAL A 9 -28.59 6.27 -21.17
CA VAL A 9 -29.68 5.45 -20.62
C VAL A 9 -29.09 4.56 -19.52
N PRO A 10 -29.65 4.57 -18.29
CA PRO A 10 -29.22 3.65 -17.26
C PRO A 10 -29.60 2.23 -17.66
N VAL A 11 -28.59 1.36 -17.73
CA VAL A 11 -28.77 -0.08 -17.89
C VAL A 11 -28.36 -0.79 -16.62
N LYS A 12 -29.05 -1.88 -16.31
CA LYS A 12 -28.68 -2.80 -15.25
C LYS A 12 -27.91 -3.95 -15.91
N LEU A 13 -26.63 -4.08 -15.60
CA LEU A 13 -25.81 -5.18 -16.06
C LEU A 13 -25.92 -6.32 -15.06
N ASP A 14 -26.06 -7.55 -15.57
CA ASP A 14 -25.96 -8.73 -14.72
C ASP A 14 -24.52 -8.87 -14.22
N PRO A 15 -24.31 -9.08 -12.91
CA PRO A 15 -22.99 -9.27 -12.38
C PRO A 15 -22.37 -10.53 -13.00
N ILE A 16 -21.18 -10.37 -13.60
CA ILE A 16 -20.36 -11.51 -14.02
C ILE A 16 -20.16 -12.38 -12.78
N PRO A 17 -20.31 -13.72 -12.87
CA PRO A 17 -19.99 -14.60 -11.76
C PRO A 17 -18.59 -14.26 -11.30
N ALA A 18 -18.49 -13.70 -10.09
CA ALA A 18 -17.20 -13.46 -9.49
C ALA A 18 -16.56 -14.84 -9.37
N GLU A 19 -15.59 -15.14 -10.24
CA GLU A 19 -14.49 -15.98 -9.78
C GLU A 19 -14.12 -15.36 -8.45
N THR A 20 -14.15 -16.17 -7.41
CA THR A 20 -13.83 -15.75 -6.06
C THR A 20 -12.42 -15.19 -6.10
N THR A 21 -12.28 -13.91 -6.44
CA THR A 21 -11.19 -13.09 -6.01
C THR A 21 -11.42 -13.06 -4.53
N SER A 22 -10.84 -14.05 -3.87
CA SER A 22 -10.51 -14.00 -2.48
C SER A 22 -9.83 -12.65 -2.34
N SER A 23 -10.60 -11.64 -1.93
CA SER A 23 -10.07 -10.57 -1.14
C SER A 23 -9.61 -11.28 0.12
N HIS A 24 -8.43 -11.92 0.02
CA HIS A 24 -7.56 -12.10 1.14
C HIS A 24 -7.38 -10.66 1.62
N SER A 25 -8.25 -10.24 2.54
CA SER A 25 -7.78 -9.41 3.63
C SER A 25 -6.66 -10.26 4.19
N PHE A 26 -5.46 -10.04 3.67
CA PHE A 26 -4.26 -10.43 4.35
C PHE A 26 -4.38 -9.67 5.67
N GLN A 27 -5.00 -10.32 6.66
CA GLN A 27 -4.53 -10.27 8.02
C GLN A 27 -3.13 -10.91 8.00
N GLN A 28 -2.22 -10.35 7.19
CA GLN A 28 -0.82 -10.38 7.47
C GLN A 28 -0.78 -9.64 8.80
N THR A 29 -0.58 -10.40 9.87
CA THR A 29 0.02 -9.90 11.09
C THR A 29 0.97 -8.80 10.68
N ALA A 30 0.66 -7.55 11.01
CA ALA A 30 1.35 -6.38 10.46
C ALA A 30 2.80 -6.44 10.94
N GLY A 31 3.63 -7.19 10.21
CA GLY A 31 5.03 -7.36 10.49
C GLY A 31 5.75 -6.09 10.09
N PRO A 32 6.90 -5.82 10.69
CA PRO A 32 7.72 -4.72 10.23
C PRO A 32 8.12 -4.95 8.77
N SER A 33 7.98 -3.92 7.95
CA SER A 33 8.45 -3.87 6.56
C SER A 33 9.98 -3.80 6.48
N CYS A 34 10.62 -3.18 7.46
CA CYS A 34 12.08 -3.11 7.59
C CYS A 34 12.47 -3.19 9.07
N VAL A 35 13.52 -3.96 9.38
CA VAL A 35 14.09 -4.02 10.73
C VAL A 35 15.58 -3.74 10.65
N ILE A 36 16.04 -2.74 11.39
CA ILE A 36 17.46 -2.41 11.53
C ILE A 36 17.94 -2.97 12.87
N LYS A 37 18.91 -3.88 12.84
CA LYS A 37 19.54 -4.43 14.05
C LYS A 37 20.87 -3.73 14.29
N THR A 38 21.04 -3.19 15.49
CA THR A 38 22.26 -2.49 15.95
C THR A 38 22.81 -3.17 17.20
N ALA A 39 24.05 -2.85 17.58
CA ALA A 39 24.64 -3.37 18.82
C ALA A 39 23.85 -2.96 20.08
N ALA A 40 23.08 -1.86 20.00
CA ALA A 40 22.30 -1.32 21.11
C ALA A 40 20.82 -1.76 21.11
N GLY A 41 20.35 -2.48 20.09
CA GLY A 41 18.95 -2.90 19.98
C GLY A 41 18.44 -2.97 18.54
N GLU A 42 17.13 -3.13 18.38
CA GLU A 42 16.45 -3.19 17.08
C GLU A 42 15.50 -2.01 16.85
N ILE A 43 15.37 -1.60 15.59
CA ILE A 43 14.45 -0.56 15.12
C ILE A 43 13.56 -1.19 14.06
N SER A 44 12.25 -1.19 14.28
CA SER A 44 11.26 -1.83 13.42
C SER A 44 10.36 -0.79 12.74
N PHE A 45 10.38 -0.75 11.41
CA PHE A 45 9.55 0.10 10.57
C PHE A 45 8.34 -0.68 10.07
N PHE A 46 7.14 -0.11 10.22
CA PHE A 46 5.89 -0.70 9.76
C PHE A 46 5.42 -0.03 8.47
N ASN A 47 4.41 -0.64 7.84
CA ASN A 47 3.90 -0.17 6.56
C ASN A 47 3.31 1.25 6.66
N GLY A 48 3.58 2.09 5.66
CA GLY A 48 3.12 3.50 5.62
C GLY A 48 4.15 4.54 6.07
N ILE A 49 5.39 4.11 6.36
CA ILE A 49 6.50 5.04 6.62
C ILE A 49 7.11 5.52 5.30
N ASP A 50 7.54 6.78 5.27
CA ASP A 50 8.20 7.37 4.10
C ASP A 50 9.66 6.89 3.99
N GLU A 51 10.12 6.64 2.76
CA GLU A 51 11.48 6.15 2.50
C GLU A 51 12.58 7.12 2.97
N HIS A 52 12.31 8.43 2.93
CA HIS A 52 13.25 9.46 3.39
C HIS A 52 13.48 9.39 4.89
N ILE A 53 12.49 8.93 5.66
CA ILE A 53 12.62 8.72 7.11
C ILE A 53 13.59 7.57 7.37
N ILE A 54 13.44 6.46 6.64
CA ILE A 54 14.34 5.30 6.77
C ILE A 54 15.78 5.71 6.38
N GLN A 55 15.93 6.47 5.29
CA GLN A 55 17.23 6.98 4.84
C GLN A 55 17.89 7.90 5.88
N ALA A 56 17.11 8.80 6.48
CA ALA A 56 17.61 9.69 7.53
C ALA A 56 18.08 8.91 8.76
N VAL A 57 17.27 7.94 9.22
CA VAL A 57 17.65 7.06 10.34
C VAL A 57 18.93 6.29 10.02
N MET A 58 19.03 5.68 8.84
CA MET A 58 20.26 4.99 8.43
C MET A 58 21.47 5.92 8.39
N LYS A 59 21.32 7.14 7.87
CA LYS A 59 22.42 8.12 7.79
C LYS A 59 22.93 8.52 9.18
N GLU A 60 22.02 8.79 10.12
CA GLU A 60 22.37 9.11 11.51
C GLU A 60 23.04 7.92 12.21
N LEU A 61 22.59 6.70 11.96
CA LEU A 61 23.20 5.49 12.53
C LEU A 61 24.61 5.22 12.00
N ILE A 62 24.91 5.62 10.76
CA ILE A 62 26.24 5.45 10.15
C ILE A 62 27.19 6.60 10.51
N GLN A 63 26.67 7.80 10.79
CA GLN A 63 27.48 8.97 11.18
C GLN A 63 27.93 8.96 12.64
N LYS A 64 27.46 8.00 13.45
CA LYS A 64 27.88 7.81 14.84
C LYS A 64 28.98 6.76 14.95
#